data_AF-A0A1E3P763-F1
#
_entry.id   AF-A0A1E3P763-F1
#
_cell.length_a   1.000
_cell.length_b   1.000
_cell.length_c   1.000
_cell.angle_alpha   90.00
_cell.angle_beta   90.00
_cell.angle_gamma   90.00
#
_symmetry.space_group_name_H-M   'P 1'
#
loop_
_entity.id
_entity.type
_entity.pdbx_description
1 polymer ?
#
loop_
_entity_poly.entity_id
_entity_poly.type
_entity_poly.pdbx_seq_one_letter_code
_entity_poly.pdbx_strand_id
1 'polypeptide(L)'
;SKFLLIGISNSLDMIDRLLPRLKINGLNPNTLSFMPYTAEQIKSIIITKLKLLNVKDPNSTNIPIMHPAAIQLCAKKSSNNTGDLRKAFDICRNSIEMVEREIRGLNSQGFINKDIDGLIEFDEDSAPKVKINHIAKICASVFDNHQSTRLKNLNLQQKFIICMLIKKESEIINEPITINSLYEYYVKKIEIDRLIGVLKKGEFLEIISALESIGILKVSKANKQYNQIRITSSISQKDLKLIVDGVTVLEKLMGINGQEIN
;
A
#
# COMPACT_ATOMS: atom_id res chain seq x y z
N SER A 1 25.81 0.56 45.05
CA SER A 1 25.09 1.47 44.14
C SER A 1 23.80 0.79 43.70
N LYS A 2 22.64 1.48 43.70
CA LYS A 2 21.35 0.92 43.23
C LYS A 2 21.04 1.55 41.88
N PHE A 3 21.34 0.83 40.80
CA PHE A 3 21.12 1.29 39.42
C PHE A 3 20.14 0.35 38.71
N LEU A 4 19.10 0.93 38.12
CA LEU A 4 18.12 0.22 37.29
C LEU A 4 18.20 0.78 35.87
N LEU A 5 18.48 -0.09 34.90
CA LEU A 5 18.52 0.24 33.49
C LEU A 5 17.33 -0.41 32.78
N ILE A 6 16.57 0.38 32.03
CA ILE A 6 15.49 -0.11 31.18
C ILE A 6 15.87 0.19 29.73
N GLY A 7 16.03 -0.86 28.94
CA GLY A 7 16.31 -0.76 27.50
C GLY A 7 15.04 -1.05 26.70
N ILE A 8 14.67 -0.16 25.78
CA ILE A 8 13.55 -0.37 24.85
C ILE A 8 14.15 -0.63 23.46
N SER A 9 13.76 -1.73 22.83
CA SER A 9 14.23 -2.11 21.48
C SER A 9 13.09 -2.67 20.65
N ASN A 10 13.18 -2.52 19.34
CA ASN A 10 12.24 -3.10 18.38
C ASN A 10 12.57 -4.56 18.03
N SER A 11 13.79 -5.00 18.33
CA SER A 11 14.24 -6.37 18.02
C SER A 11 14.31 -7.20 19.29
N LEU A 12 13.58 -8.32 19.31
CA LEU A 12 13.59 -9.28 20.42
C LEU A 12 15.00 -9.87 20.63
N ASP A 13 15.73 -10.09 19.54
CA ASP A 13 17.06 -10.70 19.56
C ASP A 13 18.21 -9.70 19.78
N MET A 14 17.89 -8.45 20.16
CA MET A 14 18.91 -7.41 20.34
C MET A 14 19.97 -7.81 21.37
N ILE A 15 19.54 -8.41 22.48
CA ILE A 15 20.42 -8.82 23.57
C ILE A 15 21.38 -9.91 23.09
N ASP A 16 20.90 -10.84 22.29
CA ASP A 16 21.65 -11.99 21.80
C ASP A 16 22.69 -11.58 20.75
N ARG A 17 22.30 -10.67 19.85
CA ARG A 17 23.16 -10.20 18.77
C ARG A 17 24.20 -9.18 19.22
N LEU A 18 23.82 -8.24 20.09
CA LEU A 18 24.66 -7.09 20.42
C LEU A 18 25.38 -7.23 21.75
N LEU A 19 24.90 -8.09 22.66
CA LEU A 19 25.41 -8.19 24.03
C LEU A 19 25.86 -9.61 24.42
N PRO A 20 26.67 -10.32 23.60
CA PRO A 20 27.15 -11.65 23.95
C PRO A 20 28.04 -11.64 25.21
N ARG A 21 28.75 -10.53 25.46
CA ARG A 21 29.61 -10.36 26.65
C ARG A 21 28.83 -10.28 27.97
N LEU A 22 27.59 -9.77 27.94
CA LEU A 22 26.74 -9.72 29.14
C LEU A 22 26.27 -11.11 29.54
N LYS A 23 25.94 -11.97 28.55
CA LYS A 23 25.62 -13.38 28.79
C LYS A 23 26.80 -14.16 29.38
N ILE A 24 28.02 -13.93 28.87
CA ILE A 24 29.24 -14.55 29.40
C ILE A 24 29.48 -14.16 30.86
N ASN A 25 29.17 -12.91 31.22
CA ASN A 25 29.31 -12.40 32.59
C ASN A 25 28.15 -12.80 33.52
N GLY A 26 27.22 -13.67 33.07
CA GLY A 26 26.08 -14.12 33.87
C GLY A 26 25.02 -13.06 34.14
N LEU A 27 25.06 -11.93 33.43
CA LEU A 27 24.14 -10.81 33.58
C LEU A 27 23.04 -10.91 32.52
N ASN A 28 21.94 -11.60 32.85
CA ASN A 28 20.78 -11.74 31.98
C ASN A 28 19.72 -10.68 32.33
N PRO A 29 19.46 -9.69 31.46
CA PRO A 29 18.39 -8.72 31.70
C PRO A 29 17.02 -9.41 31.60
N ASN A 30 16.10 -9.02 32.50
CA ASN A 30 14.71 -9.47 32.39
C ASN A 30 14.07 -8.85 31.14
N THR A 31 13.54 -9.69 30.26
CA THR A 31 13.00 -9.26 28.96
C THR A 31 11.49 -9.35 28.98
N LEU A 32 10.82 -8.21 28.81
CA LEU A 32 9.37 -8.13 28.63
C LEU A 32 9.06 -7.82 27.17
N SER A 33 8.43 -8.76 26.47
CA SER A 33 8.06 -8.61 25.06
C SER A 33 6.63 -8.04 24.94
N PHE A 34 6.49 -6.95 24.20
CA PHE A 34 5.19 -6.37 23.88
C PHE A 34 4.70 -6.93 22.54
N MET A 35 3.69 -7.81 22.60
CA MET A 35 3.06 -8.36 21.39
C MET A 35 2.23 -7.29 20.67
N PRO A 36 2.06 -7.40 19.34
CA PRO A 36 1.14 -6.56 18.58
C PRO A 36 -0.29 -6.64 19.14
N TYR A 37 -1.04 -5.54 19.00
CA TYR A 37 -2.38 -5.47 19.57
C TYR A 37 -3.38 -6.34 18.81
N THR A 38 -4.25 -7.02 19.56
CA THR A 38 -5.38 -7.78 19.00
C THR A 38 -6.47 -6.84 18.48
N ALA A 39 -7.32 -7.32 17.57
CA ALA A 39 -8.44 -6.53 17.05
C ALA A 39 -9.36 -6.02 18.18
N GLU A 40 -9.57 -6.81 19.23
CA GLU A 40 -10.38 -6.40 20.38
C GLU A 40 -9.70 -5.31 21.22
N GLN A 41 -8.38 -5.41 21.43
CA GLN A 41 -7.60 -4.39 22.13
C GLN A 41 -7.56 -3.08 21.34
N ILE A 42 -7.36 -3.13 20.02
CA ILE A 42 -7.39 -1.93 19.17
C ILE A 42 -8.77 -1.27 19.23
N LYS A 43 -9.84 -2.07 19.11
CA LYS A 43 -11.23 -1.59 19.21
C LYS A 43 -11.48 -0.91 20.55
N SER A 44 -11.13 -1.56 21.67
CA SER A 44 -11.38 -1.01 23.01
C SER A 44 -10.60 0.29 23.23
N ILE A 45 -9.35 0.37 22.78
CA ILE A 45 -8.52 1.58 22.88
C ILE A 45 -9.13 2.74 22.09
N ILE A 46 -9.56 2.49 20.84
CA ILE A 46 -10.21 3.52 20.01
C ILE A 46 -11.50 4.00 20.66
N ILE A 47 -12.34 3.07 21.15
CA ILE A 47 -13.60 3.43 21.82
C ILE A 47 -13.32 4.25 23.07
N THR A 48 -12.38 3.83 23.93
CA THR A 48 -12.01 4.57 25.14
C THR A 48 -11.53 5.98 24.79
N LYS A 49 -10.71 6.15 23.74
CA LYS A 49 -10.26 7.47 23.28
C LYS A 49 -11.39 8.33 22.75
N LEU A 50 -12.32 7.77 21.97
CA LEU A 50 -13.48 8.51 21.45
C LEU A 50 -14.48 8.88 22.54
N LYS A 51 -14.63 8.04 23.56
CA LYS A 51 -15.47 8.34 24.74
C LYS A 51 -14.96 9.54 25.54
N LEU A 52 -13.66 9.80 25.55
CA LEU A 52 -13.10 11.00 26.19
C LEU A 52 -13.60 12.31 25.54
N LEU A 53 -14.11 12.25 24.31
CA LEU A 53 -14.68 13.40 23.62
C LEU A 53 -16.15 13.65 23.99
N ASN A 54 -16.82 12.69 24.64
CA ASN A 54 -18.22 12.82 25.03
C ASN A 54 -18.31 13.63 26.34
N VAL A 55 -18.33 14.96 26.22
CA VAL A 55 -18.28 15.89 27.38
C VAL A 55 -19.60 15.87 28.17
N LYS A 56 -20.72 15.54 27.53
CA LYS A 56 -22.07 15.68 28.12
C LYS A 56 -22.55 14.46 28.92
N ASP A 57 -22.10 13.24 28.58
CA ASP A 57 -22.49 12.02 29.31
C ASP A 57 -21.41 10.92 29.25
N PRO A 58 -20.68 10.63 30.34
CA PRO A 58 -19.66 9.58 30.37
C PRO A 58 -20.22 8.15 30.31
N ASN A 59 -21.52 7.97 30.59
CA ASN A 59 -22.21 6.68 30.53
C ASN A 59 -22.97 6.44 29.22
N SER A 60 -22.96 7.40 28.29
CA SER A 60 -23.63 7.20 27.00
C SER A 60 -22.89 6.11 26.20
N THR A 61 -23.66 5.19 25.63
CA THR A 61 -23.13 4.16 24.70
C THR A 61 -22.92 4.75 23.29
N ASN A 62 -23.29 6.02 23.10
CA ASN A 62 -23.19 6.70 21.81
C ASN A 62 -21.74 7.12 21.57
N ILE A 63 -21.21 6.79 20.40
CA ILE A 63 -19.86 7.20 20.00
C ILE A 63 -20.02 8.42 19.10
N PRO A 64 -19.54 9.61 19.51
CA PRO A 64 -20.00 10.88 18.93
C PRO A 64 -19.53 11.13 17.49
N ILE A 65 -18.64 10.32 16.93
CA ILE A 65 -17.98 10.62 15.63
C ILE A 65 -17.94 9.40 14.70
N MET A 66 -17.97 8.18 15.21
CA MET A 66 -17.72 6.98 14.42
C MET A 66 -18.72 5.88 14.72
N HIS A 67 -19.26 5.25 13.67
CA HIS A 67 -20.16 4.11 13.84
C HIS A 67 -19.39 2.91 14.44
N PRO A 68 -19.95 2.17 15.43
CA PRO A 68 -19.26 1.05 16.06
C PRO A 68 -18.75 -0.02 15.08
N ALA A 69 -19.53 -0.30 14.03
CA ALA A 69 -19.13 -1.24 12.96
C ALA A 69 -17.92 -0.74 12.15
N ALA A 70 -17.76 0.58 11.98
CA ALA A 70 -16.61 1.16 11.29
C ALA A 70 -15.33 1.00 12.12
N ILE A 71 -15.42 1.21 13.43
CA ILE A 71 -14.32 0.97 14.38
C ILE A 71 -13.91 -0.50 14.37
N GLN A 72 -14.90 -1.42 14.38
CA GLN A 72 -14.63 -2.85 14.31
C GLN A 72 -13.91 -3.24 13.02
N LEU A 73 -14.30 -2.68 11.87
CA LEU A 73 -13.61 -2.90 10.61
C LEU A 73 -12.16 -2.41 10.66
N CYS A 74 -11.95 -1.19 11.15
CA CYS A 74 -10.61 -0.59 11.30
C CYS A 74 -9.70 -1.45 12.19
N ALA A 75 -10.21 -1.87 13.34
CA ALA A 75 -9.48 -2.68 14.29
C ALA A 75 -9.11 -4.07 13.72
N LYS A 76 -10.06 -4.73 13.04
CA LYS A 76 -9.81 -6.02 12.39
C LYS A 76 -8.77 -5.92 11.28
N LYS A 77 -8.85 -4.89 10.44
CA LYS A 77 -7.91 -4.69 9.33
C LYS A 77 -6.51 -4.30 9.86
N SER A 78 -6.40 -3.44 10.86
CA SER A 78 -5.10 -3.04 11.43
C SER A 78 -4.41 -4.20 12.16
N SER A 79 -5.16 -4.99 12.94
CA SER A 79 -4.63 -6.17 13.65
C SER A 79 -4.14 -7.24 12.68
N ASN A 80 -4.89 -7.54 11.62
CA ASN A 80 -4.48 -8.53 10.61
C ASN A 80 -3.23 -8.11 9.83
N ASN A 81 -2.99 -6.82 9.64
CA ASN A 81 -1.86 -6.34 8.84
C ASN A 81 -0.58 -6.13 9.66
N THR A 82 -0.67 -5.46 10.80
CA THR A 82 0.52 -5.09 11.60
C THR A 82 0.30 -5.18 13.11
N GLY A 83 -0.93 -5.00 13.58
CA GLY A 83 -1.22 -4.84 15.01
C GLY A 83 -0.66 -3.55 15.62
N ASP A 84 -0.27 -2.56 14.80
CA ASP A 84 0.21 -1.25 15.27
C ASP A 84 -0.98 -0.28 15.47
N LEU A 85 -1.04 0.32 16.67
CA LEU A 85 -2.03 1.34 17.00
C LEU A 85 -1.84 2.64 16.23
N ARG A 86 -0.59 3.00 15.87
CA ARG A 86 -0.32 4.24 15.13
C ARG A 86 -1.06 4.22 13.79
N LYS A 87 -0.91 3.13 13.04
CA LYS A 87 -1.63 2.92 11.77
C LYS A 87 -3.15 2.93 11.94
N ALA A 88 -3.65 2.33 13.02
CA ALA A 88 -5.10 2.36 13.30
C ALA A 88 -5.60 3.80 13.53
N PHE A 89 -4.87 4.60 14.31
CA PHE A 89 -5.22 6.00 14.53
C PHE A 89 -5.10 6.86 13.29
N ASP A 90 -4.09 6.64 12.46
CA ASP A 90 -3.94 7.34 11.18
C ASP A 90 -5.14 7.08 10.26
N ILE A 91 -5.64 5.84 10.23
CA ILE A 91 -6.85 5.50 9.46
C ILE A 91 -8.09 6.18 10.03
N CYS A 92 -8.27 6.17 11.36
CA CYS A 92 -9.39 6.86 11.99
C CYS A 92 -9.36 8.36 11.68
N ARG A 93 -8.19 9.00 11.82
CA ARG A 93 -7.99 10.42 11.51
C ARG A 93 -8.30 10.74 10.05
N ASN A 94 -7.69 10.00 9.12
CA ASN A 94 -7.94 10.18 7.69
C ASN A 94 -9.43 9.99 7.35
N SER A 95 -10.13 9.10 8.07
CA SER A 95 -11.56 8.85 7.85
C SER A 95 -12.42 10.02 8.31
N ILE A 96 -12.04 10.68 9.40
CA ILE A 96 -12.68 11.90 9.88
C ILE A 96 -12.41 13.04 8.88
N GLU A 97 -11.16 13.22 8.45
CA GLU A 97 -10.81 14.25 7.46
C GLU A 97 -11.52 14.05 6.10
N MET A 98 -11.77 12.80 5.70
CA MET A 98 -12.53 12.49 4.49
C MET A 98 -14.00 12.93 4.63
N VAL A 99 -14.63 12.63 5.76
CA VAL A 99 -16.00 13.07 6.07
C VAL A 99 -16.07 14.60 6.12
N GLU A 100 -15.10 15.23 6.77
CA GLU A 100 -15.00 16.69 6.85
C GLU A 100 -14.89 17.33 5.46
N ARG A 101 -14.09 16.75 4.57
CA ARG A 101 -13.97 17.21 3.17
C ARG A 101 -15.28 17.06 2.39
N GLU A 102 -15.99 15.95 2.55
CA GLU A 102 -17.30 15.73 1.91
C GLU A 102 -18.31 16.80 2.33
N ILE A 103 -18.34 17.14 3.63
CA ILE A 103 -19.23 18.18 4.18
C ILE A 103 -18.84 19.57 3.68
N ARG A 104 -17.55 19.92 3.72
CA ARG A 104 -17.05 21.21 3.18
C ARG A 104 -17.38 21.36 1.69
N GLY A 105 -17.34 20.26 0.93
CA GLY A 105 -17.75 20.21 -0.48
C GLY A 105 -19.24 20.47 -0.66
N LEU A 106 -20.10 19.84 0.14
CA LEU A 106 -21.56 20.05 0.14
C LEU A 106 -21.93 21.49 0.54
N ASN A 107 -21.20 22.09 1.48
CA ASN A 107 -21.38 23.49 1.89
C ASN A 107 -21.06 24.48 0.76
N SER A 108 -20.05 24.16 -0.04
CA SER A 108 -19.68 24.95 -1.22
C SER A 108 -20.75 24.88 -2.32
N GLN A 109 -21.60 23.83 -2.28
CA GLN A 109 -22.74 23.63 -3.19
C GLN A 109 -24.08 24.14 -2.60
N GLY A 110 -24.07 24.77 -1.41
CA GLY A 110 -25.22 25.53 -0.88
C GLY A 110 -26.30 24.73 -0.13
N PHE A 111 -26.01 23.52 0.35
CA PHE A 111 -27.03 22.64 0.97
C PHE A 111 -27.20 22.76 2.50
N ILE A 112 -26.35 23.50 3.21
CA ILE A 112 -26.42 23.66 4.67
C ILE A 112 -26.68 25.14 4.99
N ASN A 113 -27.74 25.41 5.75
CA ASN A 113 -28.06 26.75 6.26
C ASN A 113 -26.88 27.25 7.11
N LYS A 114 -26.25 28.35 6.69
CA LYS A 114 -25.24 29.06 7.48
C LYS A 114 -25.98 29.90 8.51
N ASP A 115 -25.78 29.62 9.80
CA ASP A 115 -26.00 30.64 10.81
C ASP A 115 -24.87 31.68 10.75
N ILE A 116 -25.15 32.86 11.32
CA ILE A 116 -24.62 34.19 11.01
C ILE A 116 -23.09 34.35 11.16
N ASP A 117 -22.37 33.39 11.76
CA ASP A 117 -20.93 33.47 12.05
C ASP A 117 -20.03 32.51 11.25
N GLY A 118 -20.57 31.79 10.27
CA GLY A 118 -19.75 30.97 9.35
C GLY A 118 -19.11 29.71 9.97
N LEU A 119 -19.41 29.41 11.24
CA LEU A 119 -19.10 28.16 11.92
C LEU A 119 -20.36 27.30 11.96
N ILE A 120 -20.26 26.05 11.50
CA ILE A 120 -21.36 25.08 11.62
C ILE A 120 -21.23 24.45 13.01
N GLU A 121 -22.13 24.82 13.92
CA GLU A 121 -22.31 24.06 15.16
C GLU A 121 -23.04 22.75 14.79
N PHE A 122 -22.28 21.67 14.65
CA PHE A 122 -22.87 20.33 14.64
C PHE A 122 -23.09 19.90 16.09
N ASP A 123 -24.35 19.77 16.50
CA ASP A 123 -24.69 19.06 17.74
C ASP A 123 -24.21 17.61 17.68
N GLU A 124 -23.82 17.03 18.83
CA GLU A 124 -23.31 15.64 18.96
C GLU A 124 -24.22 14.59 18.29
N ASP A 125 -25.52 14.88 18.15
CA ASP A 125 -26.51 13.99 17.53
C ASP A 125 -26.71 14.22 16.02
N SER A 126 -26.44 15.43 15.52
CA SER A 126 -26.56 15.78 14.09
C SER A 126 -25.23 15.69 13.35
N ALA A 127 -24.13 15.51 14.09
CA ALA A 127 -22.79 15.38 13.51
C ALA A 127 -22.69 14.15 12.57
N PRO A 128 -22.26 14.34 11.32
CA PRO A 128 -22.09 13.26 10.37
C PRO A 128 -21.04 12.25 10.84
N LYS A 129 -21.49 11.02 11.11
CA LYS A 129 -20.64 9.95 11.64
C LYS A 129 -19.84 9.25 10.54
N VAL A 130 -18.61 8.86 10.86
CA VAL A 130 -17.79 8.01 10.00
C VAL A 130 -18.46 6.64 9.85
N LYS A 131 -18.83 6.32 8.61
CA LYS A 131 -19.44 5.03 8.23
C LYS A 131 -18.37 4.03 7.76
N ILE A 132 -18.77 2.77 7.66
CA ILE A 132 -17.92 1.65 7.20
C ILE A 132 -17.28 1.96 5.85
N ASN A 133 -18.02 2.61 4.93
CA ASN A 133 -17.54 2.92 3.58
C ASN A 133 -16.32 3.85 3.58
N HIS A 134 -16.24 4.82 4.50
CA HIS A 134 -15.11 5.75 4.58
C HIS A 134 -13.85 5.03 5.04
N ILE A 135 -13.99 4.20 6.09
CA ILE A 135 -12.90 3.35 6.59
C ILE A 135 -12.47 2.34 5.53
N ALA A 136 -13.40 1.72 4.81
CA ALA A 136 -13.07 0.75 3.76
C ALA A 136 -12.22 1.39 2.64
N LYS A 137 -12.60 2.60 2.17
CA LYS A 137 -11.83 3.33 1.15
C LYS A 137 -10.40 3.65 1.62
N ILE A 138 -10.25 4.13 2.85
CA ILE A 138 -8.92 4.49 3.39
C ILE A 138 -8.10 3.24 3.69
N CYS A 139 -8.71 2.20 4.25
CA CYS A 139 -8.06 0.91 4.44
C CYS A 139 -7.55 0.33 3.12
N ALA A 140 -8.32 0.44 2.02
CA ALA A 140 -7.83 0.05 0.70
C ALA A 140 -6.62 0.90 0.30
N SER A 141 -6.67 2.23 0.48
CA SER A 141 -5.51 3.09 0.15
C SER A 141 -4.26 2.85 1.00
N VAL A 142 -4.42 2.50 2.28
CA VAL A 142 -3.31 2.36 3.25
C VAL A 142 -2.76 0.92 3.30
N PHE A 143 -3.63 -0.07 3.10
CA PHE A 143 -3.29 -1.49 3.23
C PHE A 143 -3.30 -2.27 1.93
N ASP A 144 -4.12 -1.91 0.93
CA ASP A 144 -3.97 -2.54 -0.38
C ASP A 144 -2.74 -1.96 -1.05
N ASN A 145 -1.86 -2.87 -1.47
CA ASN A 145 -0.53 -2.58 -1.98
C ASN A 145 -0.55 -1.41 -2.98
N HIS A 146 0.28 -0.40 -2.74
CA HIS A 146 0.59 0.61 -3.77
C HIS A 146 1.03 -0.02 -5.10
N GLN A 147 1.48 -1.28 -5.11
CA GLN A 147 1.78 -2.01 -6.34
C GLN A 147 0.55 -2.16 -7.24
N SER A 148 -0.62 -2.60 -6.75
CA SER A 148 -1.77 -2.83 -7.63
C SER A 148 -2.32 -1.53 -8.25
N THR A 149 -2.29 -0.43 -7.50
CA THR A 149 -2.66 0.90 -7.99
C THR A 149 -1.63 1.46 -8.97
N ARG A 150 -0.33 1.29 -8.70
CA ARG A 150 0.76 1.64 -9.64
C ARG A 150 0.63 0.86 -10.96
N LEU A 151 0.32 -0.43 -10.89
CA LEU A 151 0.17 -1.31 -12.06
C LEU A 151 -1.04 -0.93 -12.92
N LYS A 152 -2.16 -0.53 -12.30
CA LYS A 152 -3.36 -0.03 -13.02
C LYS A 152 -3.11 1.30 -13.72
N ASN A 153 -2.35 2.20 -13.10
CA ASN A 153 -2.09 3.55 -13.61
C ASN A 153 -0.97 3.65 -14.67
N LEU A 154 -0.43 2.52 -15.15
CA LEU A 154 0.63 2.51 -16.16
C LEU A 154 0.13 2.96 -17.53
N ASN A 155 0.98 3.69 -18.27
CA ASN A 155 0.74 4.02 -19.67
C ASN A 155 0.76 2.74 -20.55
N LEU A 156 0.05 2.75 -21.67
CA LEU A 156 0.00 1.66 -22.64
C LEU A 156 1.40 1.18 -23.07
N GLN A 157 2.34 2.10 -23.31
CA GLN A 157 3.72 1.77 -23.67
C GLN A 157 4.47 1.04 -22.53
N GLN A 158 4.26 1.46 -21.28
CA GLN A 158 4.82 0.80 -20.09
C GLN A 158 4.24 -0.61 -19.92
N LYS A 159 2.92 -0.76 -20.06
CA LYS A 159 2.23 -2.06 -20.00
C LYS A 159 2.75 -3.02 -21.07
N PHE A 160 2.96 -2.53 -22.29
CA PHE A 160 3.48 -3.32 -23.40
C PHE A 160 4.92 -3.80 -23.17
N ILE A 161 5.82 -2.91 -22.73
CA ILE A 161 7.22 -3.29 -22.44
C ILE A 161 7.29 -4.34 -21.32
N ILE A 162 6.47 -4.20 -20.28
CA ILE A 162 6.36 -5.20 -19.21
C ILE A 162 5.86 -6.55 -19.76
N CYS A 163 4.79 -6.55 -20.58
CA CYS A 163 4.28 -7.78 -21.18
C CYS A 163 5.34 -8.47 -22.04
N MET A 164 6.11 -7.71 -22.81
CA MET A 164 7.22 -8.24 -23.61
C MET A 164 8.33 -8.82 -22.75
N LEU A 165 8.70 -8.15 -21.66
CA LEU A 165 9.68 -8.66 -20.72
C LEU A 165 9.23 -9.98 -20.12
N ILE A 166 7.97 -10.07 -19.64
CA ILE A 166 7.45 -11.28 -19.00
C ILE A 166 7.33 -12.42 -20.01
N LYS A 167 6.88 -12.13 -21.24
CA LYS A 167 6.82 -13.14 -22.29
C LYS A 167 8.21 -13.69 -22.62
N LYS A 168 9.21 -12.82 -22.70
CA LYS A 168 10.59 -13.22 -22.90
C LYS A 168 11.16 -14.01 -21.72
N GLU A 169 10.79 -13.64 -20.50
CA GLU A 169 11.14 -14.38 -19.27
C GLU A 169 10.46 -15.76 -19.22
N SER A 170 9.27 -15.91 -19.80
CA SER A 170 8.60 -17.21 -19.93
C SER A 170 9.20 -18.09 -21.04
N GLU A 171 9.73 -17.49 -22.12
CA GLU A 171 10.38 -18.20 -23.22
C GLU A 171 11.81 -18.64 -22.85
N ILE A 172 12.47 -17.92 -21.93
CA ILE A 172 13.89 -18.14 -21.55
C ILE A 172 14.01 -18.28 -20.03
N ILE A 173 14.05 -19.53 -19.56
CA ILE A 173 14.01 -19.87 -18.12
C ILE A 173 15.36 -19.63 -17.40
N ASN A 174 16.49 -19.52 -18.11
CA ASN A 174 17.83 -19.57 -17.50
C ASN A 174 18.87 -18.56 -18.02
N GLU A 175 18.48 -17.59 -18.86
CA GLU A 175 19.42 -16.58 -19.37
C GLU A 175 19.06 -15.17 -18.87
N PRO A 176 20.02 -14.38 -18.36
CA PRO A 176 19.76 -13.04 -17.90
C PRO A 176 19.36 -12.12 -19.07
N ILE A 177 18.15 -11.58 -19.04
CA ILE A 177 17.65 -10.67 -20.07
C ILE A 177 18.40 -9.33 -19.95
N THR A 178 19.14 -8.97 -21.00
CA THR A 178 19.80 -7.67 -21.12
C THR A 178 18.88 -6.62 -21.74
N ILE A 179 19.11 -5.33 -21.43
CA ILE A 179 18.34 -4.21 -22.01
C ILE A 179 18.35 -4.25 -23.55
N ASN A 180 19.51 -4.48 -24.15
CA ASN A 180 19.65 -4.51 -25.61
C ASN A 180 18.84 -5.68 -26.21
N SER A 181 18.93 -6.86 -25.60
CA SER A 181 18.18 -8.03 -26.06
C SER A 181 16.67 -7.82 -25.90
N LEU A 182 16.22 -7.15 -24.84
CA LEU A 182 14.81 -6.79 -24.66
C LEU A 182 14.34 -5.79 -25.73
N TYR A 183 15.17 -4.79 -26.06
CA TYR A 183 14.87 -3.82 -27.10
C TYR A 183 14.77 -4.47 -28.49
N GLU A 184 15.70 -5.37 -28.84
CA GLU A 184 15.62 -6.15 -30.08
C GLU A 184 14.35 -7.00 -30.17
N TYR A 185 13.96 -7.64 -29.06
CA TYR A 185 12.71 -8.39 -28.96
C TYR A 185 11.47 -7.49 -29.13
N TYR A 186 11.50 -6.30 -28.52
CA TYR A 186 10.46 -5.28 -28.67
C TYR A 186 10.31 -4.81 -30.13
N VAL A 187 11.42 -4.49 -30.80
CA VAL A 187 11.41 -4.07 -32.22
C VAL A 187 10.89 -5.20 -33.13
N LYS A 188 11.31 -6.45 -32.90
CA LYS A 188 10.83 -7.59 -33.69
C LYS A 188 9.31 -7.82 -33.54
N LYS A 189 8.76 -7.60 -32.34
CA LYS A 189 7.32 -7.79 -32.08
C LYS A 189 6.47 -6.60 -32.55
N ILE A 190 6.98 -5.38 -32.48
CA ILE A 190 6.23 -4.19 -32.94
C ILE A 190 6.05 -4.16 -34.45
N GLU A 191 6.99 -4.72 -35.22
CA GLU A 191 6.88 -4.89 -36.66
C GLU A 191 5.73 -5.81 -37.07
N ILE A 192 5.37 -6.76 -36.19
CA ILE A 192 4.31 -7.75 -36.41
C ILE A 192 2.93 -7.16 -36.04
N ASP A 193 2.82 -6.49 -34.89
CA ASP A 193 1.53 -6.05 -34.36
C ASP A 193 1.15 -4.61 -34.78
N ARG A 194 2.09 -3.76 -35.22
CA ARG A 194 1.91 -2.36 -35.70
C ARG A 194 0.93 -1.46 -34.91
N LEU A 195 0.60 -1.81 -33.67
CA LEU A 195 -0.46 -1.17 -32.87
C LEU A 195 0.04 -0.03 -32.00
N ILE A 196 1.35 0.02 -31.72
CA ILE A 196 1.99 1.03 -30.88
C ILE A 196 3.10 1.66 -31.73
N GLY A 197 3.25 2.98 -31.70
CA GLY A 197 4.30 3.67 -32.42
C GLY A 197 5.69 3.15 -32.04
N VAL A 198 6.60 3.07 -33.02
CA VAL A 198 7.97 2.57 -32.81
C VAL A 198 8.73 3.54 -31.91
N LEU A 199 9.06 3.10 -30.70
CA LEU A 199 9.88 3.86 -29.76
C LEU A 199 11.36 3.84 -30.20
N LYS A 200 12.02 5.00 -30.13
CA LYS A 200 13.48 5.07 -30.28
C LYS A 200 14.17 4.45 -29.06
N LYS A 201 15.42 4.01 -29.21
CA LYS A 201 16.22 3.44 -28.11
C LYS A 201 16.31 4.37 -26.89
N GLY A 202 16.36 5.68 -27.08
CA GLY A 202 16.36 6.67 -26.00
C GLY A 202 15.06 6.65 -25.19
N GLU A 203 13.92 6.75 -25.86
CA GLU A 203 12.59 6.74 -25.23
C GLU A 203 12.31 5.41 -24.51
N PHE A 204 12.78 4.30 -25.08
CA PHE A 204 12.70 2.98 -24.44
C PHE A 204 13.47 2.95 -23.10
N LEU A 205 14.68 3.52 -23.05
CA LEU A 205 15.48 3.57 -21.83
C LEU A 205 14.83 4.48 -20.77
N GLU A 206 14.23 5.59 -21.17
CA GLU A 206 13.47 6.47 -20.28
C GLU A 206 12.28 5.73 -19.65
N ILE A 207 11.55 4.93 -20.44
CA ILE A 207 10.44 4.12 -19.92
C ILE A 207 10.94 3.04 -18.95
N ILE A 208 12.05 2.36 -19.24
CA ILE A 208 12.65 1.40 -18.29
C ILE A 208 13.07 2.09 -17.00
N SER A 209 13.66 3.29 -17.07
CA SER A 209 14.03 4.07 -15.89
C SER A 209 12.81 4.53 -15.08
N ALA A 210 11.71 4.91 -15.75
CA ALA A 210 10.45 5.22 -15.09
C ALA A 210 9.87 3.98 -14.39
N LEU A 211 9.91 2.81 -15.03
CA LEU A 211 9.44 1.55 -14.45
C LEU A 211 10.30 1.07 -13.26
N GLU A 212 11.62 1.31 -13.31
CA GLU A 212 12.53 1.11 -12.19
C GLU A 212 12.18 2.05 -11.02
N SER A 213 11.92 3.32 -11.31
CA SER A 213 11.54 4.33 -10.31
C SER A 213 10.20 4.01 -9.62
N ILE A 214 9.28 3.35 -10.33
CA ILE A 214 8.01 2.86 -9.77
C ILE A 214 8.22 1.61 -8.89
N GLY A 215 9.36 0.92 -9.04
CA GLY A 215 9.74 -0.29 -8.30
C GLY A 215 9.17 -1.59 -8.89
N ILE A 216 8.74 -1.55 -10.16
CA ILE A 216 8.18 -2.71 -10.88
C ILE A 216 9.30 -3.57 -11.50
N LEU A 217 10.33 -2.89 -12.00
CA LEU A 217 11.52 -3.51 -12.56
C LEU A 217 12.70 -3.37 -11.61
N LYS A 218 13.54 -4.40 -11.59
CA LYS A 218 14.85 -4.34 -10.93
C LYS A 218 15.92 -4.36 -12.01
N VAL A 219 16.66 -3.26 -12.12
CA VAL A 219 17.78 -3.14 -13.04
C VAL A 219 19.05 -3.40 -12.25
N SER A 220 19.75 -4.49 -12.58
CA SER A 220 21.05 -4.80 -11.96
C SER A 220 22.17 -4.49 -12.95
N LYS A 221 23.06 -3.56 -12.55
CA LYS A 221 24.28 -3.26 -13.29
C LYS A 221 25.32 -4.30 -12.88
N ALA A 222 25.53 -5.33 -13.70
CA ALA A 222 26.70 -6.18 -13.55
C ALA A 222 27.95 -5.35 -13.91
N ASN A 223 28.98 -5.43 -13.07
CA ASN A 223 30.26 -4.70 -13.11
C ASN A 223 30.68 -4.05 -14.46
N LYS A 224 30.99 -2.75 -14.41
CA LYS A 224 31.80 -1.87 -15.33
C LYS A 224 31.72 -2.06 -16.86
N GLN A 225 30.96 -3.00 -17.41
CA GLN A 225 30.73 -3.17 -18.84
C GLN A 225 29.28 -2.77 -19.13
N TYR A 226 29.11 -1.65 -19.84
CA TYR A 226 27.82 -1.06 -20.21
C TYR A 226 26.84 -2.03 -20.93
N ASN A 227 27.34 -3.16 -21.45
CA ASN A 227 26.55 -4.13 -22.20
C ASN A 227 25.89 -5.24 -21.36
N GLN A 228 26.07 -5.27 -20.03
CA GLN A 228 25.50 -6.32 -19.17
C GLN A 228 24.49 -5.80 -18.13
N ILE A 229 23.74 -4.74 -18.47
CA ILE A 229 22.64 -4.29 -17.62
C ILE A 229 21.50 -5.32 -17.72
N ARG A 230 21.24 -6.03 -16.63
CA ARG A 230 20.22 -7.08 -16.54
C ARG A 230 18.92 -6.48 -16.00
N ILE A 231 17.79 -6.83 -16.62
CA ILE A 231 16.45 -6.47 -16.13
C ILE A 231 15.77 -7.74 -15.64
N THR A 232 15.24 -7.69 -14.41
CA THR A 232 14.36 -8.75 -13.89
C THR A 232 13.04 -8.12 -13.45
N SER A 233 11.93 -8.77 -13.79
CA SER A 233 10.60 -8.40 -13.31
C SER A 233 10.43 -8.86 -11.86
N SER A 234 9.85 -8.04 -10.99
CA SER A 234 9.44 -8.46 -9.64
C SER A 234 7.93 -8.73 -9.54
N ILE A 235 7.27 -8.91 -10.70
CA ILE A 235 5.81 -8.95 -10.83
C ILE A 235 5.29 -10.39 -10.68
N SER A 236 4.26 -10.60 -9.86
CA SER A 236 3.57 -11.89 -9.73
C SER A 236 2.57 -12.14 -10.88
N GLN A 237 2.22 -13.39 -11.17
CA GLN A 237 1.21 -13.72 -12.18
C GLN A 237 -0.17 -13.09 -11.90
N LYS A 238 -0.52 -12.84 -10.63
CA LYS A 238 -1.75 -12.13 -10.25
C LYS A 238 -1.71 -10.65 -10.63
N ASP A 239 -0.54 -10.04 -10.49
CA ASP A 239 -0.28 -8.65 -10.84
C ASP A 239 -0.23 -8.45 -12.36
N LEU A 240 0.22 -9.48 -13.10
CA LEU A 240 0.20 -9.50 -14.56
C LEU A 240 -1.23 -9.39 -15.10
N LYS A 241 -2.18 -10.15 -14.54
CA LYS A 241 -3.59 -10.05 -14.93
C LYS A 241 -4.12 -8.62 -14.76
N LEU A 242 -3.75 -7.93 -13.68
CA LEU A 242 -4.14 -6.53 -13.44
C LEU A 242 -3.54 -5.52 -14.42
N ILE A 243 -2.36 -5.80 -14.99
CA ILE A 243 -1.72 -4.95 -16.00
C ILE A 243 -2.43 -5.09 -17.35
N VAL A 244 -2.80 -6.33 -17.67
CA VAL A 244 -3.38 -6.73 -18.96
C VAL A 244 -4.89 -6.43 -19.03
N ASP A 245 -5.57 -6.44 -17.88
CA ASP A 245 -7.00 -6.13 -17.75
C ASP A 245 -7.33 -4.76 -18.34
N GLY A 246 -8.19 -4.75 -19.37
CA GLY A 246 -8.64 -3.55 -20.09
C GLY A 246 -7.89 -3.23 -21.39
N VAL A 247 -6.90 -4.04 -21.82
CA VAL A 247 -6.25 -3.89 -23.13
C VAL A 247 -6.30 -5.22 -23.90
N THR A 248 -7.31 -5.36 -24.75
CA THR A 248 -7.57 -6.56 -25.57
C THR A 248 -6.39 -7.01 -26.44
N VAL A 249 -5.53 -6.06 -26.83
CA VAL A 249 -4.29 -6.34 -27.58
C VAL A 249 -3.26 -7.06 -26.70
N LEU A 250 -3.09 -6.63 -25.45
CA LEU A 250 -2.16 -7.25 -24.50
C LEU A 250 -2.67 -8.62 -24.04
N GLU A 251 -3.99 -8.77 -23.91
CA GLU A 251 -4.66 -10.05 -23.61
C GLU A 251 -4.36 -11.10 -24.69
N LYS A 252 -4.50 -10.73 -25.97
CA LYS A 252 -4.16 -11.58 -27.11
C LYS A 252 -2.67 -11.91 -27.17
N LEU A 253 -1.80 -10.93 -26.87
CA LEU A 253 -0.35 -11.10 -26.95
C LEU A 253 0.20 -12.02 -25.84
N MET A 254 -0.43 -12.00 -24.67
CA MET A 254 -0.13 -12.86 -23.52
C MET A 254 -0.85 -14.21 -23.56
N GLY A 255 -1.70 -14.47 -24.56
CA GLY A 255 -2.45 -15.73 -24.66
C GLY A 255 -3.55 -15.88 -23.61
N ILE A 256 -4.03 -14.78 -23.02
CA ILE A 256 -5.19 -14.75 -22.12
C ILE A 256 -6.44 -14.58 -22.98
N ASN A 257 -6.62 -15.41 -24.00
CA ASN A 257 -7.97 -15.67 -24.47
C ASN A 257 -8.62 -16.52 -23.38
N GLY A 258 -9.81 -16.13 -22.93
CA GLY A 258 -10.56 -16.80 -21.87
C GLY A 258 -10.68 -18.30 -22.08
N GLN A 259 -9.69 -19.04 -21.60
CA GLN A 259 -9.87 -20.39 -21.12
C GLN A 259 -9.97 -20.27 -19.61
N GLU A 260 -11.22 -20.35 -19.17
CA GLU A 260 -11.60 -20.92 -17.90
C GLU A 260 -10.58 -21.97 -17.46
N ILE A 261 -9.97 -21.75 -16.30
CA ILE A 261 -9.39 -22.83 -15.54
C ILE A 261 -10.28 -22.90 -14.30
N ASN A 262 -11.17 -23.90 -14.30
CA ASN A 262 -11.84 -24.43 -13.12
C ASN A 262 -10.82 -24.70 -12.00
#